data_AF-A0A150S942-F1
#
_entry.id   AF-A0A150S942-F1
#
_cell.length_a   1.000
_cell.length_b   1.000
_cell.length_c   1.000
_cell.angle_alpha   90.00
_cell.angle_beta   90.00
_cell.angle_gamma   90.00
#
_symmetry.space_group_name_H-M   'P 1'
#
loop_
_entity.id
_entity.type
_entity.pdbx_description
1 polymer ?
#
loop_
_entity_poly.entity_id
_entity_poly.type
_entity_poly.pdbx_seq_one_letter_code
_entity_poly.pdbx_strand_id
1 'polypeptide(L)'
;MRVRHVMTTAALAGLFAACAGSEGGESGKPVYATVCEARCACEGCSGDQGGLCEAEQGALAQQAEERCQAEHTAYIDCVRLEGRCVDGHHAAEGCEVAAAALLGCLEPSEQDRCPSEGDGTCDEPRGTGRCPDGTDPADCQSFCPYTGNGVCDEPGHTGLCPAGTDIEDCEPPACDHVGNGACDEPEGTGLCAEETDVEDCAVPTCDSTDNGECDEPEGTKRCAEGTDVNDCAVAPCASKNNGECDEPEGTGLCEEGTDVNDCKDFGTCDSLHSCGSGTTGCVACANQGSCADELAACVSNDECIYFRQCAVTCADSACIDRCIAAHPDGASLYHPYDRCVHCDECYYSCSAGGVFAC
;
A
#
# COMPACT_ATOMS: atom_id res chain seq x y z
N MET A 1 -9.99 -34.14 30.50
CA MET A 1 -8.72 -33.44 30.80
C MET A 1 -9.08 -32.10 31.42
N ARG A 2 -8.50 -31.73 32.58
CA ARG A 2 -8.82 -30.47 33.26
C ARG A 2 -7.95 -29.36 32.68
N VAL A 3 -8.54 -28.51 31.84
CA VAL A 3 -7.92 -27.28 31.34
C VAL A 3 -7.83 -26.31 32.52
N ARG A 4 -6.61 -25.91 32.88
CA ARG A 4 -6.36 -24.85 33.86
C ARG A 4 -6.53 -23.52 33.14
N HIS A 5 -7.56 -22.75 33.47
CA HIS A 5 -7.64 -21.35 33.07
C HIS A 5 -6.55 -20.58 33.82
N VAL A 6 -5.55 -20.10 33.08
CA VAL A 6 -4.64 -19.07 33.54
C VAL A 6 -5.36 -17.75 33.28
N MET A 7 -5.90 -17.13 34.34
CA MET A 7 -6.41 -15.76 34.28
C MET A 7 -5.21 -14.83 34.16
N THR A 8 -4.86 -14.43 32.94
CA THR A 8 -3.97 -13.30 32.69
C THR A 8 -4.78 -12.04 32.99
N THR A 9 -4.65 -11.52 34.20
CA THR A 9 -5.29 -10.26 34.57
C THR A 9 -4.41 -9.15 34.00
N ALA A 10 -4.86 -8.51 32.91
CA ALA A 10 -4.24 -7.30 32.42
C ALA A 10 -4.31 -6.23 33.53
N ALA A 11 -3.18 -6.01 34.22
CA ALA A 11 -3.05 -4.97 35.23
C ALA A 11 -2.87 -3.62 34.54
N LEU A 12 -3.96 -3.12 33.95
CA LEU A 12 -4.09 -1.73 33.53
C LEU A 12 -4.34 -0.86 34.77
N ALA A 13 -3.45 0.11 34.93
CA ALA A 13 -3.54 1.30 35.79
C ALA A 13 -3.43 1.11 37.32
N GLY A 14 -2.29 1.56 37.85
CA GLY A 14 -2.25 2.35 39.08
C GLY A 14 -1.26 1.90 40.14
N LEU A 15 -0.19 2.69 40.36
CA LEU A 15 0.36 2.98 41.69
C LEU A 15 1.41 4.11 41.63
N PHE A 16 1.13 5.20 42.34
CA PHE A 16 1.99 6.36 42.55
C PHE A 16 3.17 6.07 43.51
N ALA A 17 4.37 6.60 43.23
CA ALA A 17 5.31 7.06 44.24
C ALA A 17 6.28 8.11 43.67
N ALA A 18 6.31 9.29 44.30
CA ALA A 18 7.16 10.41 43.93
C ALA A 18 8.64 10.15 44.23
N CYS A 19 9.51 10.35 43.24
CA CYS A 19 10.93 10.63 43.43
C CYS A 19 11.33 11.79 42.50
N ALA A 20 11.67 12.92 43.12
CA ALA A 20 12.13 14.12 42.45
C ALA A 20 13.65 14.10 42.22
N GLY A 21 14.07 14.58 41.06
CA GLY A 21 15.38 15.20 40.84
C GLY A 21 16.18 14.59 39.69
N SER A 22 16.28 15.30 38.56
CA SER A 22 17.54 15.39 37.84
C SER A 22 17.60 16.60 36.92
N GLU A 23 18.76 17.24 36.93
CA GLU A 23 19.12 18.51 36.28
C GLU A 23 19.34 18.34 34.77
N GLY A 24 18.99 19.40 34.03
CA GLY A 24 18.97 19.43 32.57
C GLY A 24 20.36 19.43 31.93
N GLY A 25 20.61 18.40 31.11
CA GLY A 25 21.62 18.39 30.06
C GLY A 25 20.98 17.93 28.75
N GLU A 26 21.06 18.76 27.72
CA GLU A 26 20.71 18.41 26.34
C GLU A 26 21.51 17.16 25.93
N SER A 27 20.84 16.02 26.01
CA SER A 27 21.39 14.71 25.67
C SER A 27 20.49 14.14 24.59
N GLY A 28 21.09 13.71 23.47
CA GLY A 28 20.36 13.03 22.41
C GLY A 28 19.52 11.90 23.00
N LYS A 29 18.29 11.74 22.49
CA LYS A 29 17.35 10.74 23.01
C LYS A 29 18.06 9.37 23.07
N PRO A 30 18.22 8.77 24.26
CA PRO A 30 18.86 7.47 24.36
C PRO A 30 18.03 6.45 23.58
N VAL A 31 18.68 5.74 22.66
CA VAL A 31 18.07 4.60 21.95
C VAL A 31 18.32 3.37 22.79
N TYR A 32 17.25 2.77 23.29
CA TYR A 32 17.33 1.55 24.11
C TYR A 32 17.27 0.30 23.22
N ALA A 33 17.95 -0.77 23.63
CA ALA A 33 17.94 -2.05 22.90
C ALA A 33 16.60 -2.77 23.06
N THR A 34 15.94 -2.62 24.22
CA THR A 34 14.65 -3.25 24.52
C THR A 34 13.70 -2.25 25.18
N VAL A 35 12.40 -2.56 25.12
CA VAL A 35 11.38 -1.77 25.82
C VAL A 35 11.57 -1.84 27.35
N CYS A 36 12.09 -2.96 27.88
CA CYS A 36 12.41 -3.06 29.30
C CYS A 36 13.56 -2.15 29.73
N GLU A 37 14.59 -2.02 28.88
CA GLU A 37 15.69 -1.10 29.15
C GLU A 37 15.20 0.35 29.16
N ALA A 38 14.34 0.72 28.21
CA ALA A 38 13.71 2.05 28.17
C ALA A 38 12.88 2.34 29.42
N ARG A 39 12.03 1.37 29.82
CA ARG A 39 11.20 1.50 31.01
C ARG A 39 12.01 1.60 32.29
N CYS A 40 13.02 0.75 32.43
CA CYS A 40 13.84 0.72 33.63
C CYS A 40 14.77 1.91 33.76
N ALA A 41 15.20 2.51 32.64
CA ALA A 41 15.91 3.78 32.65
C ALA A 41 15.03 4.93 33.17
N CYS A 42 13.72 4.95 32.85
CA CYS A 42 12.79 5.95 33.37
C CYS A 42 12.41 5.73 34.84
N GLU A 43 12.11 4.48 35.22
CA GLU A 43 11.53 4.14 36.53
C GLU A 43 12.58 3.83 37.61
N GLY A 44 13.86 3.71 37.24
CA GLY A 44 14.92 3.34 38.17
C GLY A 44 14.75 1.91 38.71
N CYS A 45 14.46 0.95 37.82
CA CYS A 45 14.27 -0.44 38.22
C CYS A 45 15.44 -0.99 39.05
N SER A 46 15.10 -1.72 40.11
CA SER A 46 16.01 -2.68 40.72
C SER A 46 16.19 -3.92 39.81
N GLY A 47 17.28 -4.67 39.97
CA GLY A 47 17.58 -5.83 39.13
C GLY A 47 16.45 -6.86 39.04
N ASP A 48 15.69 -7.05 40.12
CA ASP A 48 14.54 -7.97 40.15
C ASP A 48 13.36 -7.47 39.30
N GLN A 49 13.17 -6.14 39.19
CA GLN A 49 12.12 -5.54 38.35
C GLN A 49 12.46 -5.63 36.85
N GLY A 50 13.74 -5.50 36.50
CA GLY A 50 14.21 -5.71 35.12
C GLY A 50 13.91 -7.13 34.64
N GLY A 51 14.20 -8.15 35.46
CA GLY A 51 13.92 -9.54 35.13
C GLY A 51 12.43 -9.86 34.98
N LEU A 52 11.56 -9.22 35.77
CA LEU A 52 10.11 -9.35 35.61
C LEU A 52 9.63 -8.75 34.28
N CYS A 53 10.13 -7.57 33.91
CA CYS A 53 9.79 -6.95 32.63
C CYS A 53 10.23 -7.84 31.44
N GLU A 54 11.46 -8.35 31.47
CA GLU A 54 11.96 -9.23 30.40
C GLU A 54 11.12 -10.51 30.27
N ALA A 55 10.68 -11.08 31.40
CA ALA A 55 9.80 -12.24 31.41
C ALA A 55 8.40 -11.91 30.83
N GLU A 56 7.84 -10.75 31.14
CA GLU A 56 6.56 -10.28 30.56
C GLU A 56 6.68 -10.08 29.05
N GLN A 57 7.77 -9.46 28.58
CA GLN A 57 8.01 -9.29 27.13
C GLN A 57 8.27 -10.61 26.42
N GLY A 58 8.98 -11.54 27.04
CA GLY A 58 9.18 -12.87 26.48
C GLY A 58 7.86 -13.64 26.33
N ALA A 59 6.96 -13.53 27.30
CA ALA A 59 5.63 -14.14 27.23
C ALA A 59 4.78 -13.50 26.12
N LEU A 60 4.80 -12.17 25.99
CA LEU A 60 4.09 -11.45 24.94
C LEU A 60 4.62 -11.80 23.55
N ALA A 61 5.94 -11.84 23.39
CA ALA A 61 6.60 -12.22 22.15
C ALA A 61 6.26 -13.65 21.74
N GLN A 62 6.29 -14.60 22.68
CA GLN A 62 5.89 -15.99 22.41
C GLN A 62 4.42 -16.10 21.98
N GLN A 63 3.53 -15.30 22.57
CA GLN A 63 2.13 -15.26 22.15
C GLN A 63 1.96 -14.63 20.76
N ALA A 64 2.78 -13.65 20.41
CA ALA A 64 2.72 -12.96 19.13
C ALA A 64 3.38 -13.71 17.97
N GLU A 65 4.36 -14.59 18.22
CA GLU A 65 5.13 -15.32 17.18
C GLU A 65 4.26 -16.16 16.23
N GLU A 66 3.07 -16.60 16.66
CA GLU A 66 2.22 -17.46 15.83
C GLU A 66 1.36 -16.68 14.83
N ARG A 67 0.91 -15.45 15.16
CA ARG A 67 -0.10 -14.72 14.37
C ARG A 67 0.08 -13.20 14.32
N CYS A 68 0.81 -12.60 15.25
CA CYS A 68 0.82 -11.15 15.50
C CYS A 68 2.24 -10.55 15.44
N GLN A 69 3.15 -11.18 14.70
CA GLN A 69 4.56 -10.80 14.71
C GLN A 69 4.79 -9.39 14.16
N ALA A 70 4.00 -8.97 13.17
CA ALA A 70 4.10 -7.63 12.56
C ALA A 70 3.65 -6.55 13.55
N GLU A 71 2.50 -6.75 14.20
CA GLU A 71 1.92 -5.84 15.19
C GLU A 71 2.80 -5.75 16.43
N HIS A 72 3.38 -6.87 16.87
CA HIS A 72 4.32 -6.90 17.98
C HIS A 72 5.59 -6.12 17.67
N THR A 73 6.15 -6.28 16.46
CA THR A 73 7.33 -5.54 16.02
C THR A 73 7.05 -4.04 15.96
N ALA A 74 5.92 -3.64 15.36
CA ALA A 74 5.50 -2.24 15.28
C ALA A 74 5.31 -1.60 16.67
N TYR A 75 4.74 -2.34 17.62
CA TYR A 75 4.60 -1.88 19.01
C TYR A 75 5.97 -1.67 19.68
N ILE A 76 6.87 -2.65 19.58
CA ILE A 76 8.22 -2.55 20.18
C ILE A 76 9.00 -1.37 19.58
N ASP A 77 8.96 -1.19 18.26
CA ASP A 77 9.68 -0.09 17.59
C ASP A 77 9.11 1.28 18.00
N CYS A 78 7.79 1.43 18.05
CA CYS A 78 7.18 2.67 18.54
C CYS A 78 7.64 2.99 19.96
N VAL A 79 7.57 2.01 20.87
CA VAL A 79 7.91 2.24 22.29
C VAL A 79 9.40 2.59 22.44
N ARG A 80 10.29 2.04 21.61
CA ARG A 80 11.72 2.37 21.61
C ARG A 80 12.03 3.77 21.05
N LEU A 81 11.31 4.21 20.02
CA LEU A 81 11.58 5.45 19.31
C LEU A 81 10.85 6.66 19.92
N GLU A 82 9.63 6.45 20.39
CA GLU A 82 8.72 7.50 20.86
C GLU A 82 8.49 7.51 22.36
N GLY A 83 8.89 6.44 23.06
CA GLY A 83 8.82 6.35 24.52
C GLY A 83 9.53 7.52 25.20
N ARG A 84 8.87 8.11 26.20
CA ARG A 84 9.42 9.25 26.96
C ARG A 84 9.24 9.04 28.45
N CYS A 85 10.20 9.48 29.25
CA CYS A 85 10.05 9.52 30.69
C CYS A 85 9.22 10.75 31.10
N VAL A 86 8.05 10.54 31.68
CA VAL A 86 7.20 11.60 32.25
C VAL A 86 7.06 11.32 33.75
N ASP A 87 7.53 12.23 34.59
CA ASP A 87 7.46 12.11 36.05
C ASP A 87 8.04 10.80 36.63
N GLY A 88 9.12 10.29 36.04
CA GLY A 88 9.75 9.04 36.47
C GLY A 88 9.01 7.78 36.00
N HIS A 89 8.06 7.91 35.08
CA HIS A 89 7.35 6.80 34.46
C HIS A 89 7.59 6.77 32.96
N HIS A 90 7.71 5.57 32.39
CA HIS A 90 7.82 5.42 30.95
C HIS A 90 6.45 5.57 30.30
N ALA A 91 6.21 6.70 29.62
CA ALA A 91 4.98 6.98 28.89
C ALA A 91 5.15 6.60 27.41
N ALA A 92 4.22 5.79 26.90
CA ALA A 92 4.13 5.37 25.50
C ALA A 92 2.82 5.88 24.85
N GLU A 93 2.38 7.09 25.24
CA GLU A 93 1.14 7.71 24.76
C GLU A 93 1.10 7.89 23.23
N GLY A 94 2.25 7.98 22.56
CA GLY A 94 2.33 7.99 21.08
C GLY A 94 2.05 6.63 20.43
N CYS A 95 2.15 5.55 21.20
CA CYS A 95 2.09 4.17 20.71
C CYS A 95 0.72 3.51 20.88
N GLU A 96 -0.33 4.28 21.17
CA GLU A 96 -1.68 3.76 21.38
C GLU A 96 -2.22 3.00 20.15
N VAL A 97 -1.89 3.45 18.93
CA VAL A 97 -2.31 2.78 17.69
C VAL A 97 -1.64 1.41 17.54
N ALA A 98 -0.32 1.35 17.73
CA ALA A 98 0.42 0.09 17.64
C ALA A 98 0.03 -0.88 18.78
N ALA A 99 -0.24 -0.35 19.98
CA ALA A 99 -0.74 -1.13 21.10
C ALA A 99 -2.14 -1.70 20.83
N ALA A 100 -3.05 -0.90 20.25
CA ALA A 100 -4.39 -1.34 19.89
C ALA A 100 -4.37 -2.41 18.79
N ALA A 101 -3.49 -2.28 17.79
CA ALA A 101 -3.31 -3.28 16.75
C ALA A 101 -2.80 -4.61 17.31
N LEU A 102 -1.79 -4.57 18.18
CA LEU A 102 -1.27 -5.76 18.85
C LEU A 102 -2.34 -6.42 19.74
N LEU A 103 -3.09 -5.64 20.52
CA LEU A 103 -4.18 -6.16 21.35
C LEU A 103 -5.30 -6.78 20.51
N GLY A 104 -5.72 -6.14 19.42
CA GLY A 104 -6.74 -6.69 18.52
C GLY A 104 -6.31 -8.01 17.88
N CYS A 105 -5.01 -8.18 17.62
CA CYS A 105 -4.48 -9.44 17.11
C CYS A 105 -4.36 -10.53 18.19
N LEU A 106 -3.92 -10.17 19.41
CA LEU A 106 -3.74 -11.14 20.52
C LEU A 106 -5.07 -11.59 21.13
N GLU A 107 -6.04 -10.69 21.19
CA GLU A 107 -7.37 -10.90 21.74
C GLU A 107 -8.42 -10.46 20.71
N PRO A 108 -8.56 -11.19 19.57
CA PRO A 108 -9.61 -10.90 18.62
C PRO A 108 -10.94 -10.99 19.37
N SER A 109 -11.78 -9.97 19.22
CA SER A 109 -13.00 -9.90 20.00
C SER A 109 -13.86 -11.13 19.72
N GLU A 110 -14.65 -11.60 20.69
CA GLU A 110 -15.57 -12.73 20.43
C GLU A 110 -16.62 -12.40 19.33
N GLN A 111 -16.70 -11.15 18.88
CA GLN A 111 -17.50 -10.73 17.72
C GLN A 111 -16.78 -10.92 16.38
N ASP A 112 -15.44 -11.03 16.38
CA ASP A 112 -14.61 -11.26 15.19
C ASP A 112 -14.33 -12.76 14.97
N ARG A 113 -14.78 -13.63 15.88
CA ARG A 113 -14.76 -15.08 15.69
C ARG A 113 -16.04 -15.55 15.02
N CYS A 114 -15.89 -16.22 13.88
CA CYS A 114 -16.97 -17.00 13.30
C CYS A 114 -17.34 -18.12 14.29
N PRO A 115 -18.60 -18.22 14.77
CA PRO A 115 -19.00 -19.30 15.68
C PRO A 115 -18.82 -20.70 15.11
N SER A 116 -18.68 -20.80 13.79
CA SER A 116 -18.49 -22.01 13.00
C SER A 116 -17.06 -22.23 12.52
N GLU A 117 -16.07 -21.42 12.95
CA GLU A 117 -14.67 -21.63 12.58
C GLU A 117 -14.22 -23.07 12.91
N GLY A 118 -13.90 -23.86 11.87
CA GLY A 118 -13.44 -25.25 12.02
C GLY A 118 -14.54 -26.28 12.22
N ASP A 119 -15.78 -25.99 11.83
CA ASP A 119 -16.91 -26.92 11.85
C ASP A 119 -16.99 -27.82 10.61
N GLY A 120 -16.13 -27.56 9.62
CA GLY A 120 -16.05 -28.26 8.34
C GLY A 120 -16.97 -27.69 7.26
N THR A 121 -17.59 -26.52 7.50
CA THR A 121 -18.47 -25.83 6.56
C THR A 121 -17.98 -24.41 6.33
N CYS A 122 -17.57 -24.09 5.11
CA CYS A 122 -17.19 -22.73 4.72
C CYS A 122 -18.38 -21.78 4.85
N ASP A 123 -18.33 -20.94 5.88
CA ASP A 123 -19.41 -20.03 6.25
C ASP A 123 -19.12 -18.57 5.85
N GLU A 124 -17.93 -18.27 5.32
CA GLU A 124 -17.52 -16.96 4.80
C GLU A 124 -18.41 -16.44 3.64
N PRO A 125 -18.28 -15.18 3.20
CA PRO A 125 -19.16 -14.57 2.19
C PRO A 125 -19.20 -15.29 0.84
N ARG A 126 -18.18 -16.10 0.52
CA ARG A 126 -18.13 -16.95 -0.68
C ARG A 126 -18.62 -18.39 -0.43
N GLY A 127 -18.90 -18.74 0.83
CA GLY A 127 -19.54 -19.98 1.30
C GLY A 127 -21.01 -19.77 1.67
N THR A 128 -21.41 -20.12 2.88
CA THR A 128 -22.83 -19.94 3.32
C THR A 128 -23.19 -18.50 3.68
N GLY A 129 -22.22 -17.60 3.80
CA GLY A 129 -22.42 -16.19 4.17
C GLY A 129 -22.86 -15.97 5.62
N ARG A 130 -22.59 -16.92 6.50
CA ARG A 130 -22.86 -16.82 7.95
C ARG A 130 -21.74 -16.11 8.72
N CYS A 131 -20.56 -16.00 8.13
CA CYS A 131 -19.38 -15.41 8.74
C CYS A 131 -18.79 -14.27 7.88
N PRO A 132 -18.23 -13.24 8.53
CA PRO A 132 -17.47 -12.19 7.83
C PRO A 132 -16.26 -12.74 7.07
N ASP A 133 -15.77 -11.97 6.10
CA ASP A 133 -14.61 -12.34 5.29
C ASP A 133 -13.36 -12.51 6.17
N GLY A 134 -12.62 -13.61 5.97
CA GLY A 134 -11.39 -13.93 6.71
C GLY A 134 -11.57 -14.52 8.12
N THR A 135 -12.80 -14.87 8.53
CA THR A 135 -13.11 -15.39 9.88
C THR A 135 -13.37 -16.90 9.94
N ASP A 136 -13.48 -17.58 8.80
CA ASP A 136 -13.57 -19.05 8.69
C ASP A 136 -12.68 -19.62 7.55
N PRO A 137 -11.39 -19.24 7.49
CA PRO A 137 -10.51 -19.65 6.40
C PRO A 137 -10.12 -21.13 6.45
N ALA A 138 -10.23 -21.77 7.62
CA ALA A 138 -9.86 -23.16 7.81
C ALA A 138 -10.80 -24.13 7.07
N ASP A 139 -12.09 -23.82 7.03
CA ASP A 139 -13.09 -24.64 6.34
C ASP A 139 -13.21 -24.27 4.85
N CYS A 140 -12.87 -23.03 4.48
CA CYS A 140 -12.93 -22.54 3.10
C CYS A 140 -11.72 -22.93 2.23
N GLN A 141 -10.60 -23.37 2.79
CA GLN A 141 -9.43 -23.82 2.02
C GLN A 141 -9.64 -25.15 1.25
N SER A 142 -10.80 -25.82 1.38
CA SER A 142 -11.03 -27.16 0.79
C SER A 142 -12.40 -27.34 0.15
N PHE A 143 -13.05 -26.26 -0.31
CA PHE A 143 -14.47 -26.27 -0.66
C PHE A 143 -14.86 -26.84 -2.03
N CYS A 144 -14.16 -27.87 -2.49
CA CYS A 144 -14.71 -28.89 -3.38
C CYS A 144 -14.25 -30.25 -2.83
N PRO A 145 -15.15 -31.12 -2.32
CA PRO A 145 -14.77 -32.43 -1.75
C PRO A 145 -14.14 -33.39 -2.76
N TYR A 146 -14.06 -32.93 -4.00
CA TYR A 146 -13.54 -33.64 -5.15
C TYR A 146 -12.21 -33.08 -5.67
N THR A 147 -11.69 -31.99 -5.08
CA THR A 147 -10.36 -31.46 -5.45
C THR A 147 -9.27 -32.52 -5.30
N GLY A 148 -8.50 -32.76 -6.36
CA GLY A 148 -7.39 -33.71 -6.40
C GLY A 148 -7.81 -35.17 -6.56
N ASN A 149 -9.04 -35.43 -7.03
CA ASN A 149 -9.56 -36.77 -7.32
C ASN A 149 -9.18 -37.28 -8.72
N GLY A 150 -8.58 -36.43 -9.57
CA GLY A 150 -8.20 -36.71 -10.94
C GLY A 150 -9.31 -36.54 -11.98
N VAL A 151 -10.40 -35.85 -11.65
CA VAL A 151 -11.55 -35.57 -12.53
C VAL A 151 -11.94 -34.11 -12.36
N CYS A 152 -11.82 -33.32 -13.43
CA CYS A 152 -12.32 -31.95 -13.42
C CYS A 152 -13.84 -31.91 -13.21
N ASP A 153 -14.27 -31.32 -12.10
CA ASP A 153 -15.63 -31.32 -11.63
C ASP A 153 -16.36 -29.97 -11.82
N GLU A 154 -15.68 -29.00 -12.43
CA GLU A 154 -16.23 -27.68 -12.75
C GLU A 154 -17.30 -27.69 -13.87
N PRO A 155 -18.08 -26.59 -14.02
CA PRO A 155 -19.07 -26.46 -15.07
C PRO A 155 -18.40 -26.48 -16.46
N GLY A 156 -18.61 -27.56 -17.21
CA GLY A 156 -17.88 -27.83 -18.46
C GLY A 156 -17.37 -29.26 -18.57
N HIS A 157 -17.32 -29.98 -17.44
CA HIS A 157 -16.93 -31.38 -17.37
C HIS A 157 -18.02 -32.21 -16.66
N THR A 158 -18.00 -32.32 -15.32
CA THR A 158 -19.06 -33.05 -14.58
C THR A 158 -20.08 -32.12 -13.91
N GLY A 159 -19.71 -30.87 -13.59
CA GLY A 159 -20.56 -29.88 -12.93
C GLY A 159 -20.89 -30.22 -11.46
N LEU A 160 -20.03 -31.00 -10.81
CA LEU A 160 -20.16 -31.36 -9.40
C LEU A 160 -19.61 -30.28 -8.46
N CYS A 161 -18.77 -29.37 -8.95
CA CYS A 161 -18.21 -28.24 -8.21
C CYS A 161 -18.47 -26.88 -8.92
N PRO A 162 -18.60 -25.78 -8.16
CA PRO A 162 -18.64 -24.43 -8.72
C PRO A 162 -17.36 -24.11 -9.52
N ALA A 163 -17.45 -23.20 -10.49
CA ALA A 163 -16.28 -22.77 -11.27
C ALA A 163 -15.20 -22.13 -10.38
N GLY A 164 -13.93 -22.43 -10.67
CA GLY A 164 -12.75 -21.99 -9.92
C GLY A 164 -12.51 -22.68 -8.57
N THR A 165 -13.15 -23.81 -8.28
CA THR A 165 -13.03 -24.52 -7.00
C THR A 165 -12.38 -25.90 -7.08
N ASP A 166 -12.19 -26.44 -8.29
CA ASP A 166 -11.53 -27.73 -8.55
C ASP A 166 -10.31 -27.55 -9.46
N ILE A 167 -9.50 -26.56 -9.14
CA ILE A 167 -8.40 -26.11 -10.00
C ILE A 167 -7.28 -27.15 -10.16
N GLU A 168 -7.11 -28.07 -9.19
CA GLU A 168 -6.06 -29.09 -9.24
C GLU A 168 -6.36 -30.19 -10.26
N ASP A 169 -7.64 -30.55 -10.45
CA ASP A 169 -8.04 -31.58 -11.44
C ASP A 169 -8.41 -30.98 -12.80
N CYS A 170 -8.75 -29.69 -12.84
CA CYS A 170 -9.09 -28.94 -14.05
C CYS A 170 -7.88 -28.29 -14.74
N GLU A 171 -6.67 -28.43 -14.19
CA GLU A 171 -5.46 -28.09 -14.93
C GLU A 171 -5.36 -29.03 -16.15
N PRO A 172 -5.41 -28.52 -17.40
CA PRO A 172 -5.45 -29.37 -18.57
C PRO A 172 -4.19 -30.24 -18.62
N PRO A 173 -4.30 -31.55 -18.89
CA PRO A 173 -3.13 -32.37 -19.12
C PRO A 173 -2.38 -31.79 -20.33
N ALA A 174 -1.09 -31.51 -20.15
CA ALA A 174 -0.23 -31.02 -21.22
C ALA A 174 -0.43 -31.89 -22.48
N CYS A 175 -0.86 -31.27 -23.59
CA CYS A 175 -0.89 -31.93 -24.89
C CYS A 175 0.53 -32.47 -25.17
N ASP A 176 0.69 -33.70 -25.67
CA ASP A 176 2.01 -34.26 -26.01
C ASP A 176 2.77 -33.41 -27.06
N HIS A 177 2.09 -32.42 -27.65
CA HIS A 177 2.57 -31.52 -28.68
C HIS A 177 2.90 -30.10 -28.19
N VAL A 178 2.70 -29.76 -26.92
CA VAL A 178 3.11 -28.44 -26.39
C VAL A 178 4.63 -28.29 -26.44
N GLY A 179 5.13 -27.23 -27.07
CA GLY A 179 6.57 -26.90 -27.11
C GLY A 179 7.36 -27.69 -28.17
N ASN A 180 6.67 -28.19 -29.18
CA ASN A 180 7.26 -28.92 -30.30
C ASN A 180 7.79 -27.98 -31.43
N GLY A 181 7.48 -26.69 -31.33
CA GLY A 181 7.86 -25.65 -32.28
C GLY A 181 6.94 -25.49 -33.48
N ALA A 182 5.76 -26.10 -33.48
CA ALA A 182 4.73 -25.93 -34.51
C ALA A 182 3.42 -25.51 -33.85
N CYS A 183 2.86 -24.38 -34.28
CA CYS A 183 1.60 -23.85 -33.77
C CYS A 183 0.41 -24.66 -34.32
N ASP A 184 -0.25 -25.41 -33.43
CA ASP A 184 -1.36 -26.31 -33.76
C ASP A 184 -2.76 -25.70 -33.49
N GLU A 185 -2.83 -24.46 -32.99
CA GLU A 185 -4.04 -23.70 -32.62
C GLU A 185 -4.19 -22.35 -33.33
N PRO A 186 -5.40 -21.76 -33.38
CA PRO A 186 -6.72 -22.41 -33.41
C PRO A 186 -7.06 -22.99 -34.81
N GLU A 187 -6.26 -22.64 -35.82
CA GLU A 187 -6.42 -23.05 -37.22
C GLU A 187 -5.17 -23.77 -37.75
N GLY A 188 -4.35 -24.31 -36.82
CA GLY A 188 -3.17 -25.13 -37.11
C GLY A 188 -3.53 -26.55 -37.56
N THR A 189 -2.77 -27.55 -37.13
CA THR A 189 -3.01 -28.95 -37.57
C THR A 189 -4.24 -29.60 -36.91
N GLY A 190 -4.82 -28.97 -35.89
CA GLY A 190 -5.99 -29.49 -35.15
C GLY A 190 -5.66 -30.69 -34.27
N LEU A 191 -4.41 -30.83 -33.84
CA LEU A 191 -3.92 -31.92 -32.99
C LEU A 191 -4.11 -31.67 -31.49
N CYS A 192 -4.32 -30.43 -31.07
CA CYS A 192 -4.64 -30.05 -29.68
C CYS A 192 -5.99 -29.29 -29.61
N ALA A 193 -6.56 -29.21 -28.41
CA ALA A 193 -7.80 -28.47 -28.15
C ALA A 193 -7.46 -26.99 -27.93
N GLU A 194 -8.30 -26.06 -28.39
CA GLU A 194 -8.03 -24.61 -28.29
C GLU A 194 -7.47 -24.18 -26.91
N GLU A 195 -6.44 -23.32 -26.92
CA GLU A 195 -5.73 -22.73 -25.77
C GLU A 195 -4.72 -23.63 -25.02
N THR A 196 -4.33 -24.77 -25.56
CA THR A 196 -3.34 -25.70 -24.98
C THR A 196 -1.94 -25.64 -25.61
N ASP A 197 -1.77 -25.10 -26.82
CA ASP A 197 -0.50 -24.99 -27.56
C ASP A 197 -0.02 -23.54 -27.75
N VAL A 198 -0.42 -22.68 -26.82
CA VAL A 198 -0.13 -21.24 -26.86
C VAL A 198 1.36 -20.91 -26.88
N GLU A 199 2.22 -21.79 -26.38
CA GLU A 199 3.67 -21.56 -26.27
C GLU A 199 4.38 -21.66 -27.62
N ASP A 200 3.95 -22.56 -28.51
CA ASP A 200 4.45 -22.64 -29.89
C ASP A 200 3.81 -21.58 -30.79
N CYS A 201 2.58 -21.16 -30.47
CA CYS A 201 1.87 -20.07 -31.15
C CYS A 201 2.27 -18.65 -30.68
N ALA A 202 3.01 -18.54 -29.57
CA ALA A 202 3.48 -17.25 -29.03
C ALA A 202 4.66 -16.64 -29.83
N VAL A 203 5.08 -17.28 -30.92
CA VAL A 203 6.14 -16.78 -31.82
C VAL A 203 5.56 -16.49 -33.21
N PRO A 204 5.88 -15.36 -33.87
CA PRO A 204 5.18 -14.98 -35.09
C PRO A 204 5.49 -15.95 -36.23
N THR A 205 4.44 -16.60 -36.73
CA THR A 205 4.48 -17.46 -37.92
C THR A 205 4.32 -16.69 -39.23
N CYS A 206 4.19 -15.35 -39.18
CA CYS A 206 4.14 -14.49 -40.37
C CYS A 206 5.57 -14.04 -40.74
N ASP A 207 6.03 -14.35 -41.96
CA ASP A 207 7.33 -13.89 -42.49
C ASP A 207 7.45 -12.34 -42.55
N SER A 208 6.34 -11.62 -42.34
CA SER A 208 6.24 -10.16 -42.36
C SER A 208 6.07 -9.49 -41.00
N THR A 209 6.07 -10.21 -39.88
CA THR A 209 6.03 -9.56 -38.56
C THR A 209 7.28 -8.71 -38.33
N ASP A 210 7.11 -7.46 -37.86
CA ASP A 210 8.18 -6.48 -37.60
C ASP A 210 8.98 -6.05 -38.86
N ASN A 211 8.32 -6.01 -40.01
CA ASN A 211 8.92 -5.57 -41.27
C ASN A 211 8.82 -4.04 -41.50
N GLY A 212 8.10 -3.33 -40.64
CA GLY A 212 7.87 -1.88 -40.70
C GLY A 212 6.67 -1.45 -41.55
N GLU A 213 5.87 -2.37 -42.07
CA GLU A 213 4.62 -2.13 -42.80
C GLU A 213 3.45 -2.77 -42.04
N CYS A 214 2.49 -1.96 -41.55
CA CYS A 214 1.30 -2.49 -40.88
C CYS A 214 0.42 -3.29 -41.86
N ASP A 215 0.28 -4.58 -41.59
CA ASP A 215 -0.41 -5.55 -42.44
C ASP A 215 -1.82 -5.94 -41.94
N GLU A 216 -2.31 -5.38 -40.81
CA GLU A 216 -3.55 -5.78 -40.12
C GLU A 216 -4.42 -4.61 -39.59
N PRO A 217 -5.69 -4.89 -39.22
CA PRO A 217 -6.72 -5.45 -40.10
C PRO A 217 -7.12 -4.47 -41.24
N GLU A 218 -6.74 -3.19 -41.12
CA GLU A 218 -6.90 -2.14 -42.14
C GLU A 218 -5.61 -1.88 -42.94
N GLY A 219 -4.52 -2.60 -42.61
CA GLY A 219 -3.25 -2.66 -43.34
C GLY A 219 -3.29 -3.45 -44.66
N THR A 220 -2.16 -4.01 -45.09
CA THR A 220 -2.08 -4.71 -46.40
C THR A 220 -2.79 -6.08 -46.45
N LYS A 221 -3.32 -6.57 -45.33
CA LYS A 221 -4.06 -7.84 -45.16
C LYS A 221 -3.25 -9.09 -45.48
N ARG A 222 -1.96 -9.06 -45.17
CA ARG A 222 -1.04 -10.19 -45.39
C ARG A 222 -0.87 -11.07 -44.16
N CYS A 223 -1.06 -10.53 -42.96
CA CYS A 223 -1.05 -11.28 -41.70
C CYS A 223 -2.47 -11.37 -41.10
N ALA A 224 -2.65 -12.25 -40.13
CA ALA A 224 -3.93 -12.52 -39.48
C ALA A 224 -4.06 -11.66 -38.20
N GLU A 225 -5.16 -10.94 -38.04
CA GLU A 225 -5.39 -9.97 -36.94
C GLU A 225 -4.76 -10.38 -35.59
N GLY A 226 -3.83 -9.56 -35.11
CA GLY A 226 -3.05 -9.77 -33.89
C GLY A 226 -1.60 -10.23 -34.10
N THR A 227 -1.18 -10.59 -35.33
CA THR A 227 0.19 -11.10 -35.61
C THR A 227 1.20 -10.06 -36.10
N ASP A 228 0.76 -8.84 -36.44
CA ASP A 228 1.61 -7.72 -36.89
C ASP A 228 1.41 -6.44 -36.04
N VAL A 229 1.11 -6.63 -34.75
CA VAL A 229 0.73 -5.54 -33.84
C VAL A 229 1.84 -4.52 -33.59
N ASN A 230 3.10 -4.90 -33.73
CA ASN A 230 4.23 -4.00 -33.47
C ASN A 230 4.39 -2.94 -34.57
N ASP A 231 4.17 -3.32 -35.84
CA ASP A 231 4.18 -2.38 -36.96
C ASP A 231 2.88 -1.56 -37.00
N CYS A 232 1.75 -2.17 -36.61
CA CYS A 232 0.45 -1.50 -36.52
C CYS A 232 0.25 -0.62 -35.27
N ALA A 233 1.05 -0.79 -34.21
CA ALA A 233 1.08 0.12 -33.06
C ALA A 233 1.53 1.55 -33.44
N VAL A 234 1.91 1.75 -34.71
CA VAL A 234 2.46 3.00 -35.25
C VAL A 234 1.70 3.44 -36.52
N ALA A 235 0.38 3.59 -36.44
CA ALA A 235 -0.29 4.63 -37.22
C ALA A 235 -0.44 5.87 -36.33
N PRO A 236 0.59 6.74 -36.21
CA PRO A 236 0.49 7.91 -35.36
C PRO A 236 -0.58 8.85 -35.93
N CYS A 237 -1.59 9.18 -35.11
CA CYS A 237 -2.32 10.43 -35.29
C CYS A 237 -1.26 11.53 -35.50
N ALA A 238 -1.41 12.36 -36.53
CA ALA A 238 -0.40 13.39 -36.83
C ALA A 238 -0.20 14.36 -35.64
N SER A 239 -1.18 14.40 -34.75
CA SER A 239 -1.25 15.21 -33.55
C SER A 239 -0.79 14.48 -32.27
N LYS A 240 -0.39 13.21 -32.33
CA LYS A 240 0.05 12.45 -31.15
C LYS A 240 1.29 13.08 -30.50
N ASN A 241 1.23 13.34 -29.19
CA ASN A 241 2.31 13.99 -28.42
C ASN A 241 2.68 15.39 -28.93
N ASN A 242 1.72 16.16 -29.44
CA ASN A 242 1.93 17.52 -29.90
C ASN A 242 1.83 18.58 -28.76
N GLY A 243 1.44 18.15 -27.56
CA GLY A 243 1.22 18.99 -26.39
C GLY A 243 -0.19 19.57 -26.26
N GLU A 244 -1.15 19.13 -27.08
CA GLU A 244 -2.58 19.44 -26.98
C GLU A 244 -3.35 18.13 -26.84
N CYS A 245 -4.18 17.98 -25.80
CA CYS A 245 -4.99 16.78 -25.65
C CYS A 245 -6.03 16.70 -26.79
N ASP A 246 -5.86 15.73 -27.68
CA ASP A 246 -6.67 15.59 -28.90
C ASP A 246 -7.67 14.41 -28.86
N GLU A 247 -7.76 13.68 -27.75
CA GLU A 247 -8.73 12.59 -27.52
C GLU A 247 -10.16 13.10 -27.23
N PRO A 248 -11.18 12.22 -27.11
CA PRO A 248 -12.59 12.62 -26.88
C PRO A 248 -12.84 13.56 -25.69
N GLU A 249 -11.94 13.61 -24.71
CA GLU A 249 -12.00 14.51 -23.55
C GLU A 249 -11.21 15.83 -23.77
N GLY A 250 -10.57 15.96 -24.93
CA GLY A 250 -9.85 17.12 -25.44
C GLY A 250 -10.46 17.69 -26.74
N THR A 251 -9.66 17.88 -27.79
CA THR A 251 -10.16 18.47 -29.06
C THR A 251 -10.92 17.47 -29.94
N GLY A 252 -10.79 16.17 -29.69
CA GLY A 252 -11.40 15.09 -30.48
C GLY A 252 -10.80 14.94 -31.90
N LEU A 253 -9.56 15.38 -32.11
CA LEU A 253 -8.82 15.24 -33.36
C LEU A 253 -8.12 13.88 -33.52
N CYS A 254 -7.99 13.11 -32.43
CA CYS A 254 -7.43 11.77 -32.41
C CYS A 254 -8.44 10.74 -31.87
N GLU A 255 -8.27 9.48 -32.25
CA GLU A 255 -9.06 8.36 -31.73
C GLU A 255 -8.65 8.06 -30.27
N GLU A 256 -9.59 7.56 -29.47
CA GLU A 256 -9.37 7.22 -28.06
C GLU A 256 -8.19 6.25 -27.90
N GLY A 257 -7.26 6.55 -27.00
CA GLY A 257 -6.07 5.75 -26.73
C GLY A 257 -4.82 6.14 -27.55
N THR A 258 -4.95 7.03 -28.54
CA THR A 258 -3.84 7.36 -29.45
C THR A 258 -3.02 8.59 -29.04
N ASP A 259 -3.57 9.48 -28.19
CA ASP A 259 -2.94 10.70 -27.69
C ASP A 259 -2.96 10.82 -26.15
N VAL A 260 -3.06 9.67 -25.48
CA VAL A 260 -3.11 9.52 -24.01
C VAL A 260 -2.00 10.22 -23.25
N ASN A 261 -0.87 10.54 -23.87
CA ASN A 261 0.24 11.20 -23.18
C ASN A 261 -0.02 12.69 -23.00
N ASP A 262 -0.68 13.34 -23.95
CA ASP A 262 -1.08 14.74 -23.85
C ASP A 262 -2.36 14.88 -23.01
N CYS A 263 -3.21 13.85 -23.01
CA CYS A 263 -4.43 13.76 -22.19
C CYS A 263 -4.23 13.23 -20.77
N LYS A 264 -3.02 12.76 -20.44
CA LYS A 264 -2.63 12.43 -19.05
C LYS A 264 -2.48 13.67 -18.16
N ASP A 265 -2.70 14.86 -18.71
CA ASP A 265 -2.75 16.10 -17.96
C ASP A 265 -4.15 16.36 -17.34
N PHE A 266 -4.50 15.55 -16.34
CA PHE A 266 -5.40 15.99 -15.26
C PHE A 266 -4.69 16.98 -14.29
N GLY A 267 -3.55 17.56 -14.69
CA GLY A 267 -2.50 18.03 -13.80
C GLY A 267 -2.30 19.54 -13.69
N THR A 268 -3.09 20.38 -14.36
CA THR A 268 -3.20 21.79 -13.93
C THR A 268 -4.37 21.89 -12.97
N CYS A 269 -4.06 22.11 -11.69
CA CYS A 269 -5.10 22.34 -10.71
C CYS A 269 -5.84 23.62 -11.09
N ASP A 270 -7.05 23.46 -11.63
CA ASP A 270 -7.74 24.59 -12.21
C ASP A 270 -7.86 25.72 -11.18
N SER A 271 -7.56 26.93 -11.63
CA SER A 271 -7.56 28.14 -10.81
C SER A 271 -8.98 28.57 -10.38
N LEU A 272 -9.99 27.70 -10.53
CA LEU A 272 -11.40 28.01 -10.28
C LEU A 272 -11.89 27.50 -8.91
N HIS A 273 -11.09 26.73 -8.17
CA HIS A 273 -11.42 26.25 -6.82
C HIS A 273 -10.71 27.04 -5.70
N SER A 274 -11.44 27.27 -4.60
CA SER A 274 -10.97 28.02 -3.42
C SER A 274 -9.69 27.45 -2.82
N CYS A 275 -8.72 28.31 -2.48
CA CYS A 275 -7.51 27.91 -1.77
C CYS A 275 -7.87 27.28 -0.42
N GLY A 276 -7.46 26.03 -0.18
CA GLY A 276 -7.55 25.42 1.15
C GLY A 276 -8.85 24.69 1.53
N SER A 277 -9.70 24.28 0.58
CA SER A 277 -10.62 23.17 0.91
C SER A 277 -9.75 21.93 1.17
N GLY A 278 -9.70 21.47 2.43
CA GLY A 278 -8.85 20.35 2.87
C GLY A 278 -9.10 19.03 2.14
N THR A 279 -10.15 18.95 1.32
CA THR A 279 -10.49 17.78 0.51
C THR A 279 -10.70 18.06 -0.98
N THR A 280 -10.84 19.33 -1.42
CA THR A 280 -11.22 19.66 -2.82
C THR A 280 -10.65 20.99 -3.36
N GLY A 281 -9.59 21.53 -2.74
CA GLY A 281 -8.99 22.81 -3.17
C GLY A 281 -7.77 22.65 -4.08
N CYS A 282 -7.36 23.73 -4.75
CA CYS A 282 -6.18 23.75 -5.63
C CYS A 282 -4.92 23.16 -4.95
N VAL A 283 -4.67 23.51 -3.68
CA VAL A 283 -3.54 22.97 -2.90
C VAL A 283 -3.64 21.45 -2.72
N ALA A 284 -4.84 20.90 -2.50
CA ALA A 284 -5.02 19.46 -2.34
C ALA A 284 -4.76 18.71 -3.65
N CYS A 285 -5.20 19.29 -4.77
CA CYS A 285 -4.88 18.81 -6.12
C CYS A 285 -3.36 18.87 -6.39
N ALA A 286 -2.71 20.01 -6.12
CA ALA A 286 -1.29 20.21 -6.38
C ALA A 286 -0.43 19.22 -5.56
N ASN A 287 -0.84 18.97 -4.32
CA ASN A 287 -0.17 18.00 -3.44
C ASN A 287 -0.35 16.53 -3.88
N GLN A 288 -1.40 16.21 -4.63
CA GLN A 288 -1.65 14.87 -5.18
C GLN A 288 -1.09 14.69 -6.60
N GLY A 289 -0.78 15.80 -7.28
CA GLY A 289 -0.30 15.84 -8.65
C GLY A 289 1.10 16.45 -8.73
N SER A 290 1.20 17.59 -9.42
CA SER A 290 2.47 18.17 -9.88
C SER A 290 3.44 18.62 -8.78
N CYS A 291 2.97 18.89 -7.55
CA CYS A 291 3.82 19.28 -6.42
C CYS A 291 4.04 18.14 -5.41
N ALA A 292 3.67 16.89 -5.75
CA ALA A 292 3.77 15.75 -4.84
C ALA A 292 5.23 15.40 -4.49
N ASP A 293 6.16 15.57 -5.43
CA ASP A 293 7.58 15.24 -5.23
C ASP A 293 8.26 16.22 -4.27
N GLU A 294 8.03 17.53 -4.43
CA GLU A 294 8.54 18.55 -3.52
C GLU A 294 7.93 18.40 -2.11
N LEU A 295 6.64 18.07 -2.05
CA LEU A 295 5.98 17.76 -0.78
C LEU A 295 6.61 16.54 -0.11
N ALA A 296 6.81 15.43 -0.85
CA ALA A 296 7.43 14.21 -0.36
C ALA A 296 8.86 14.47 0.16
N ALA A 297 9.65 15.26 -0.56
CA ALA A 297 10.98 15.67 -0.15
C ALA A 297 10.97 16.48 1.15
N CYS A 298 9.96 17.34 1.35
CA CYS A 298 9.81 18.08 2.61
C CYS A 298 9.33 17.19 3.76
N VAL A 299 8.27 16.39 3.60
CA VAL A 299 7.71 15.61 4.72
C VAL A 299 8.58 14.43 5.15
N SER A 300 9.54 14.01 4.32
CA SER A 300 10.54 13.00 4.69
C SER A 300 11.76 13.57 5.42
N ASN A 301 11.81 14.90 5.64
CA ASN A 301 12.92 15.58 6.29
C ASN A 301 12.47 16.34 7.55
N ASP A 302 13.03 15.96 8.71
CA ASP A 302 12.68 16.55 10.01
C ASP A 302 12.91 18.08 10.04
N GLU A 303 13.98 18.59 9.43
CA GLU A 303 14.25 20.04 9.38
C GLU A 303 13.17 20.78 8.59
N CYS A 304 12.63 20.19 7.51
CA CYS A 304 11.54 20.81 6.76
C CYS A 304 10.23 20.81 7.56
N ILE A 305 9.96 19.74 8.31
CA ILE A 305 8.80 19.68 9.22
C ILE A 305 8.91 20.76 10.30
N TYR A 306 10.08 20.91 10.95
CA TYR A 306 10.31 21.94 11.96
C TYR A 306 10.23 23.35 11.38
N PHE A 307 10.82 23.58 10.20
CA PHE A 307 10.71 24.84 9.48
C PHE A 307 9.24 25.18 9.21
N ARG A 308 8.46 24.25 8.67
CA ARG A 308 7.03 24.45 8.37
C ARG A 308 6.23 24.78 9.63
N GLN A 309 6.43 24.03 10.72
CA GLN A 309 5.76 24.31 12.00
C GLN A 309 6.12 25.68 12.56
N CYS A 310 7.37 26.12 12.42
CA CYS A 310 7.80 27.46 12.80
C CYS A 310 7.11 28.53 11.92
N ALA A 311 7.21 28.38 10.60
CA ALA A 311 6.73 29.35 9.61
C ALA A 311 5.21 29.60 9.70
N VAL A 312 4.39 28.56 9.90
CA VAL A 312 2.93 28.71 10.00
C VAL A 312 2.46 29.50 11.23
N THR A 313 3.32 29.64 12.24
CA THR A 313 3.02 30.43 13.46
C THR A 313 3.49 31.88 13.37
N CYS A 314 4.20 32.24 12.31
CA CYS A 314 4.77 33.57 12.16
C CYS A 314 3.75 34.61 11.70
N ALA A 315 3.80 35.79 12.32
CA ALA A 315 2.92 36.92 11.99
C ALA A 315 3.58 37.96 11.06
N ASP A 316 4.90 37.91 10.90
CA ASP A 316 5.68 38.87 10.11
C ASP A 316 6.94 38.22 9.50
N SER A 317 7.58 38.94 8.57
CA SER A 317 8.78 38.46 7.87
C SER A 317 9.99 38.28 8.80
N ALA A 318 10.12 39.08 9.87
CA ALA A 318 11.21 38.93 10.84
C ALA A 318 11.10 37.64 11.66
N CYS A 319 9.88 37.12 11.84
CA CYS A 319 9.65 35.78 12.38
C CYS A 319 10.07 34.70 11.38
N ILE A 320 9.69 34.82 10.11
CA ILE A 320 10.09 33.88 9.05
C ILE A 320 11.62 33.81 8.92
N ASP A 321 12.32 34.96 8.93
CA ASP A 321 13.79 35.02 8.88
C ASP A 321 14.44 34.25 10.03
N ARG A 322 13.82 34.26 11.23
CA ARG A 322 14.30 33.47 12.37
C ARG A 322 14.05 31.98 12.18
N CYS A 323 12.93 31.58 11.59
CA CYS A 323 12.68 30.19 11.24
C CYS A 323 13.68 29.69 10.19
N ILE A 324 13.98 30.50 9.16
CA ILE A 324 14.99 30.18 8.14
C ILE A 324 16.37 30.02 8.79
N ALA A 325 16.74 30.91 9.71
CA ALA A 325 18.03 30.82 10.40
C ALA A 325 18.13 29.61 11.35
N ALA A 326 17.01 29.20 11.95
CA ALA A 326 16.95 28.03 12.82
C ALA A 326 16.96 26.70 12.05
N HIS A 327 16.35 26.66 10.86
CA HIS A 327 16.16 25.47 10.04
C HIS A 327 16.53 25.73 8.56
N PRO A 328 17.82 25.95 8.24
CA PRO A 328 18.25 26.37 6.91
C PRO A 328 18.02 25.28 5.85
N ASP A 329 18.28 24.02 6.19
CA ASP A 329 18.07 22.89 5.27
C ASP A 329 16.58 22.66 5.04
N GLY A 330 15.77 22.76 6.09
CA GLY A 330 14.32 22.71 6.00
C GLY A 330 13.71 23.81 5.13
N ALA A 331 14.19 25.05 5.28
CA ALA A 331 13.77 26.16 4.42
C ALA A 331 14.14 25.93 2.95
N SER A 332 15.29 25.31 2.68
CA SER A 332 15.75 25.00 1.32
C SER A 332 14.87 23.96 0.61
N LEU A 333 14.30 23.00 1.36
CA LEU A 333 13.38 21.99 0.86
C LEU A 333 11.95 22.52 0.75
N TYR A 334 11.53 23.39 1.68
CA TYR A 334 10.20 23.96 1.67
C TYR A 334 10.01 24.99 0.55
N HIS A 335 11.05 25.74 0.18
CA HIS A 335 10.95 26.80 -0.83
C HIS A 335 10.49 26.29 -2.22
N PRO A 336 11.05 25.21 -2.80
CA PRO A 336 10.52 24.60 -4.03
C PRO A 336 9.05 24.19 -3.92
N TYR A 337 8.66 23.58 -2.79
CA TYR A 337 7.26 23.20 -2.54
C TYR A 337 6.32 24.42 -2.47
N ASP A 338 6.69 25.44 -1.70
CA ASP A 338 5.90 26.67 -1.55
C ASP A 338 5.70 27.37 -2.91
N ARG A 339 6.75 27.41 -3.72
CA ARG A 339 6.72 27.95 -5.08
C ARG A 339 5.85 27.13 -6.01
N CYS A 340 6.00 25.80 -6.03
CA CYS A 340 5.19 24.92 -6.86
C CYS A 340 3.70 25.15 -6.57
N VAL A 341 3.32 25.08 -5.29
CA VAL A 341 1.91 25.23 -4.89
C VAL A 341 1.40 26.65 -5.13
N HIS A 342 2.09 27.69 -4.67
CA HIS A 342 1.54 29.05 -4.65
C HIS A 342 1.82 29.86 -5.91
N CYS A 343 2.82 29.49 -6.71
CA CYS A 343 3.27 30.28 -7.86
C CYS A 343 3.07 29.57 -9.19
N ASP A 344 3.30 28.26 -9.23
CA ASP A 344 3.22 27.50 -10.47
C ASP A 344 1.79 26.94 -10.66
N GLU A 345 1.19 26.34 -9.63
CA GLU A 345 -0.14 25.70 -9.70
C GLU A 345 -1.31 26.61 -9.25
N CYS A 346 -1.21 27.20 -8.05
CA CYS A 346 -2.35 27.89 -7.41
C CYS A 346 -2.22 29.41 -7.36
N TYR A 347 -1.50 30.02 -8.31
CA TYR A 347 -1.21 31.46 -8.31
C TYR A 347 -2.46 32.34 -8.14
N TYR A 348 -3.51 32.10 -8.91
CA TYR A 348 -4.73 32.92 -8.82
C TYR A 348 -5.51 32.68 -7.53
N SER A 349 -5.65 31.43 -7.10
CA SER A 349 -6.42 31.04 -5.92
C SER A 349 -5.76 31.43 -4.60
N CYS A 350 -4.43 31.43 -4.56
CA CYS A 350 -3.65 31.67 -3.33
C CYS A 350 -2.77 32.93 -3.40
N SER A 351 -3.01 33.81 -4.39
CA SER A 351 -2.22 35.03 -4.62
C SER A 351 -1.99 35.84 -3.33
N ALA A 352 -0.71 35.97 -2.97
CA ALA A 352 -0.16 36.65 -1.78
C ALA A 352 -0.17 35.88 -0.43
N GLY A 353 -0.48 34.59 -0.41
CA GLY A 353 -0.44 33.77 0.82
C GLY A 353 0.85 32.98 1.08
N GLY A 354 1.72 32.80 0.07
CA GLY A 354 2.95 32.00 0.19
C GLY A 354 3.98 32.65 1.12
N VAL A 355 4.75 31.80 1.82
CA VAL A 355 5.77 32.26 2.78
C VAL A 355 6.88 33.03 2.07
N PHE A 356 7.20 32.64 0.84
CA PHE A 356 8.34 33.18 0.09
C PHE A 356 7.97 34.19 -1.00
N ALA A 357 6.68 34.47 -1.16
CA ALA A 357 6.11 35.21 -2.28
C ALA A 357 6.45 34.61 -3.67
N CYS A 358 5.53 34.85 -4.60
CA CYS A 358 5.77 34.78 -6.03
C CYS A 358 6.20 36.18 -6.49
#